data_AF-A0A9D6FRY0-F1
#
_entry.id   AF-A0A9D6FRY0-F1
#
_cell.length_a   1.000
_cell.length_b   1.000
_cell.length_c   1.000
_cell.angle_alpha   90.00
_cell.angle_beta   90.00
_cell.angle_gamma   90.00
#
_symmetry.space_group_name_H-M   'P 1'
#
loop_
_entity.id
_entity.type
_entity.pdbx_description
1 polymer ?
#
loop_
_entity_poly.entity_id
_entity_poly.type
_entity_poly.pdbx_seq_one_letter_code
_entity_poly.pdbx_strand_id
1 'polypeptide(L)'
;MRIALAALLCLAVPVVFVACSSSGGQPTMECKGCAAAKSANGWCDHCNVGYKDGMQVKCKSCHVAATGKGGWCDSCGKGYANGKSTSCKGCATAAATGGTCPT
;
A
#
# COMPACT_ATOMS: atom_id res chain seq x y z
N MET A 1 -30.05 -13.47 49.51
CA MET A 1 -29.10 -13.00 50.54
C MET A 1 -27.91 -13.94 50.57
N ARG A 2 -26.69 -13.38 50.51
CA ARG A 2 -25.34 -13.97 50.68
C ARG A 2 -24.75 -14.75 49.49
N ILE A 3 -23.46 -14.72 49.15
CA ILE A 3 -22.24 -13.90 49.40
C ILE A 3 -21.26 -14.42 48.32
N ALA A 4 -20.52 -13.56 47.61
CA ALA A 4 -19.18 -13.85 47.06
C ALA A 4 -18.59 -12.48 46.63
N LEU A 5 -17.79 -11.79 47.45
CA LEU A 5 -16.34 -11.99 47.65
C LEU A 5 -15.54 -12.18 46.36
N ALA A 6 -14.89 -11.10 45.91
CA ALA A 6 -13.53 -11.03 45.36
C ALA A 6 -13.32 -9.57 44.91
N ALA A 7 -12.88 -8.65 45.76
CA ALA A 7 -11.49 -8.49 46.20
C ALA A 7 -10.52 -8.30 45.01
N LEU A 8 -9.95 -7.08 44.97
CA LEU A 8 -8.64 -6.72 44.44
C LEU A 8 -8.28 -7.23 43.03
N LEU A 9 -8.08 -6.28 42.12
CA LEU A 9 -6.76 -6.06 41.52
C LEU A 9 -6.75 -4.71 40.79
N CYS A 10 -6.43 -3.66 41.57
CA CYS A 10 -5.68 -2.52 41.04
C CYS A 10 -4.34 -3.06 40.51
N LEU A 11 -4.28 -3.44 39.25
CA LEU A 11 -3.02 -3.50 38.53
C LEU A 11 -3.15 -2.59 37.31
N ALA A 12 -2.60 -1.39 37.51
CA ALA A 12 -1.72 -0.73 36.56
C ALA A 12 -1.64 -1.43 35.19
N VAL A 13 -2.57 -1.12 34.31
CA VAL A 13 -2.28 -1.21 32.89
C VAL A 13 -1.63 0.13 32.57
N PRO A 14 -0.30 0.22 32.43
CA PRO A 14 0.25 1.38 31.75
C PRO A 14 -0.44 1.38 30.39
N VAL A 15 -1.32 2.35 30.16
CA VAL A 15 -1.82 2.66 28.82
C VAL A 15 -0.61 3.20 28.10
N VAL A 16 0.27 2.29 27.69
CA VAL A 16 1.26 2.54 26.66
C VAL A 16 0.39 2.78 25.44
N PHE A 17 0.06 4.06 25.23
CA PHE A 17 -0.32 4.56 23.92
C PHE A 17 0.85 4.18 23.02
N VAL A 18 0.77 2.98 22.45
CA VAL A 18 1.49 2.61 21.26
C VAL A 18 0.91 3.52 20.20
N ALA A 19 1.46 4.73 20.13
CA ALA A 19 1.41 5.54 18.94
C ALA A 19 2.05 4.67 17.87
N CYS A 20 1.20 3.94 17.14
CA CYS A 20 1.56 3.35 15.87
C CYS A 20 1.93 4.55 15.01
N SER A 21 3.21 4.91 15.09
CA SER A 21 3.85 5.86 14.21
C SER A 21 3.86 5.18 12.86
N SER A 22 2.72 5.28 12.18
CA SER A 22 2.66 5.21 10.74
C SER A 22 3.49 6.38 10.27
N SER A 23 4.81 6.17 10.17
CA SER A 23 5.76 7.05 9.52
C SER A 23 5.41 7.08 8.04
N GLY A 24 4.25 7.63 7.70
CA GLY A 24 3.97 8.21 6.41
C GLY A 24 4.77 9.48 6.31
N GLY A 25 6.10 9.34 6.26
CA GLY A 25 7.00 10.43 5.94
C GLY A 25 6.61 10.93 4.56
N GLN A 26 5.81 11.99 4.52
CA GLN A 26 5.81 12.86 3.37
C GLN A 26 7.22 13.45 3.32
N PRO A 27 7.99 13.24 2.24
CA PRO A 27 9.28 13.91 2.13
C PRO A 27 9.00 15.40 2.04
N THR A 28 9.34 16.14 3.10
CA THR A 28 9.26 17.61 3.15
C THR A 28 10.32 18.28 2.27
N MET A 29 11.13 17.49 1.58
CA MET A 29 12.01 17.87 0.47
C MET A 29 11.83 16.81 -0.63
N GLU A 30 11.02 17.10 -1.66
CA GLU A 30 10.94 16.24 -2.85
C GLU A 30 12.36 16.14 -3.45
N CYS A 31 13.00 14.96 -3.39
CA CYS A 31 14.32 14.80 -3.99
C CYS A 31 14.22 14.98 -5.53
N LYS A 32 15.31 15.37 -6.21
CA LYS A 32 15.30 15.51 -7.68
C LYS A 32 14.75 14.26 -8.39
N GLY A 33 15.01 13.07 -7.84
CA GLY A 33 14.45 11.82 -8.34
C GLY A 33 12.94 11.70 -8.20
N CYS A 34 12.35 12.18 -7.09
CA CYS A 34 10.89 12.22 -6.92
C CYS A 34 10.24 13.22 -7.87
N ALA A 35 10.83 14.40 -8.07
CA ALA A 35 10.31 15.38 -9.01
C ALA A 35 10.30 14.82 -10.44
N ALA A 36 11.40 14.20 -10.88
CA ALA A 36 11.48 13.53 -12.18
C ALA A 36 10.49 12.38 -12.30
N ALA A 37 10.38 11.53 -11.27
CA ALA A 37 9.43 10.42 -11.23
C ALA A 37 7.97 10.91 -11.30
N LYS A 38 7.63 12.00 -10.60
CA LYS A 38 6.28 12.59 -10.62
C LYS A 38 5.91 13.13 -12.01
N SER A 39 6.84 13.77 -12.70
CA SER A 39 6.63 14.26 -14.08
C SER A 39 6.53 13.13 -15.10
N ALA A 40 7.21 12.00 -14.88
CA ALA A 40 7.28 10.89 -15.84
C ALA A 40 6.38 9.68 -15.48
N ASN A 41 5.56 9.78 -14.43
CA ASN A 41 4.90 8.62 -13.82
C ASN A 41 5.88 7.46 -13.52
N GLY A 42 7.09 7.82 -13.09
CA GLY A 42 8.20 6.91 -12.85
C GLY A 42 8.32 6.46 -11.40
N TRP A 43 9.36 5.69 -11.15
CA TRP A 43 9.77 5.24 -9.83
C TRP A 43 11.04 5.97 -9.40
N CYS A 44 11.10 6.39 -8.14
CA CYS A 44 12.30 6.90 -7.51
C CYS A 44 12.87 5.83 -6.57
N ASP A 45 14.00 5.22 -6.96
CA ASP A 45 14.67 4.18 -6.14
C ASP A 45 15.25 4.74 -4.84
N HIS A 46 15.64 6.03 -4.82
CA HIS A 46 16.17 6.66 -3.61
C HIS A 46 15.11 6.77 -2.50
N CYS A 47 13.91 7.22 -2.84
CA CYS A 47 12.81 7.37 -1.90
C CYS A 47 11.87 6.15 -1.84
N ASN A 48 12.15 5.11 -2.64
CA ASN A 48 11.31 3.91 -2.79
C ASN A 48 9.85 4.26 -3.04
N VAL A 49 9.62 5.17 -3.98
CA VAL A 49 8.29 5.70 -4.25
C VAL A 49 8.05 5.88 -5.73
N GLY A 50 6.90 5.42 -6.19
CA GLY A 50 6.41 5.57 -7.55
C GLY A 50 5.36 6.66 -7.64
N TYR A 51 5.16 7.17 -8.85
CA TYR A 51 4.09 8.10 -9.16
C TYR A 51 3.30 7.57 -10.35
N LYS A 52 1.98 7.66 -10.27
CA LYS A 52 1.08 7.38 -11.39
C LYS A 52 -0.08 8.36 -11.35
N ASP A 53 -0.29 9.09 -12.44
CA ASP A 53 -1.33 10.10 -12.59
C ASP A 53 -1.27 11.15 -11.46
N GLY A 54 -0.04 11.52 -11.04
CA GLY A 54 0.22 12.42 -9.92
C GLY A 54 0.02 11.82 -8.52
N MET A 55 -0.49 10.58 -8.43
CA MET A 55 -0.69 9.86 -7.16
C MET A 55 0.54 9.06 -6.78
N GLN A 56 0.85 9.04 -5.48
CA GLN A 56 2.01 8.37 -4.93
C GLN A 56 1.73 6.86 -4.70
N VAL A 57 2.62 5.99 -5.17
CA VAL A 57 2.54 4.53 -5.05
C VAL A 57 3.75 4.02 -4.28
N LYS A 58 3.54 3.47 -3.08
CA LYS A 58 4.63 3.02 -2.20
C LYS A 58 5.15 1.60 -2.47
N CYS A 59 4.55 0.90 -3.43
CA CYS A 59 4.96 -0.46 -3.79
C CYS A 59 5.44 -0.47 -5.24
N LYS A 60 6.69 -0.91 -5.45
CA LYS A 60 7.30 -0.97 -6.79
C LYS A 60 6.52 -1.88 -7.72
N SER A 61 6.09 -3.04 -7.22
CA SER A 61 5.29 -4.00 -7.99
C SER A 61 3.94 -3.42 -8.40
N CYS A 62 3.26 -2.70 -7.49
CA CYS A 62 2.02 -1.98 -7.81
C CYS A 62 2.26 -0.88 -8.85
N HIS A 63 3.35 -0.11 -8.71
CA HIS A 63 3.68 0.94 -9.67
C HIS A 63 3.92 0.36 -11.07
N VAL A 64 4.77 -0.66 -11.19
CA VAL A 64 5.06 -1.35 -12.45
C VAL A 64 3.80 -1.96 -13.06
N ALA A 65 2.96 -2.61 -12.25
CA ALA A 65 1.70 -3.18 -12.73
C ALA A 65 0.73 -2.09 -13.20
N ALA A 66 0.71 -0.94 -12.54
CA ALA A 66 -0.16 0.17 -12.87
C ALA A 66 0.29 0.96 -14.11
N THR A 67 1.60 1.08 -14.36
CA THR A 67 2.16 1.76 -15.54
C THR A 67 2.39 0.83 -16.72
N GLY A 68 2.41 -0.49 -16.49
CA GLY A 68 2.62 -1.52 -17.50
C GLY A 68 1.33 -2.17 -18.01
N LYS A 69 1.44 -3.41 -18.49
CA LYS A 69 0.31 -4.20 -19.02
C LYS A 69 -0.66 -4.72 -17.94
N GLY A 70 -0.38 -4.48 -16.66
CA GLY A 70 -1.13 -5.03 -15.54
C GLY A 70 -0.30 -6.03 -14.74
N GLY A 71 -0.91 -6.57 -13.68
CA GLY A 71 -0.27 -7.52 -12.78
C GLY A 71 -0.88 -7.51 -11.38
N TRP A 72 -0.71 -8.62 -10.66
CA TRP A 72 -1.14 -8.77 -9.28
C TRP A 72 0.01 -8.55 -8.31
N CYS A 73 -0.23 -7.78 -7.26
CA CYS A 73 0.69 -7.63 -6.13
C CYS A 73 0.14 -8.36 -4.91
N ASP A 74 0.75 -9.50 -4.55
CA ASP A 74 0.34 -10.27 -3.37
C ASP A 74 0.60 -9.53 -2.05
N SER A 75 1.66 -8.72 -1.97
CA SER A 75 1.96 -7.92 -0.77
C SER A 75 0.93 -6.85 -0.47
N CYS A 76 0.29 -6.29 -1.51
CA CYS A 76 -0.70 -5.23 -1.35
C CYS A 76 -2.14 -5.73 -1.55
N GLY A 77 -2.34 -6.96 -2.02
CA GLY A 77 -3.66 -7.48 -2.38
C GLY A 77 -4.36 -6.65 -3.47
N LYS A 78 -3.59 -6.06 -4.39
CA LYS A 78 -4.10 -5.17 -5.45
C LYS A 78 -3.66 -5.67 -6.80
N GLY A 79 -4.58 -5.62 -7.76
CA GLY A 79 -4.33 -5.91 -9.15
C GLY A 79 -4.44 -4.67 -10.02
N TYR A 80 -3.77 -4.71 -11.17
CA TYR A 80 -3.96 -3.76 -12.24
C TYR A 80 -4.26 -4.50 -13.54
N ALA A 81 -5.27 -4.05 -14.26
CA ALA A 81 -5.65 -4.60 -15.55
C ALA A 81 -5.96 -3.43 -16.50
N ASN A 82 -5.36 -3.42 -17.70
CA ASN A 82 -5.56 -2.38 -18.70
C ASN A 82 -5.35 -0.95 -18.14
N GLY A 83 -4.31 -0.77 -17.32
CA GLY A 83 -3.98 0.51 -16.68
C GLY A 83 -4.92 0.95 -15.54
N LYS A 84 -5.95 0.17 -15.21
CA LYS A 84 -6.90 0.43 -14.11
C LYS A 84 -6.68 -0.53 -12.94
N SER A 85 -6.91 -0.06 -11.72
CA SER A 85 -6.90 -0.92 -10.54
C SER A 85 -8.08 -1.89 -10.54
N THR A 86 -7.84 -3.14 -10.17
CA THR A 86 -8.85 -4.19 -10.01
C THR A 86 -8.60 -4.99 -8.74
N SER A 87 -9.67 -5.44 -8.10
CA SER A 87 -9.63 -6.41 -7.00
C SER A 87 -9.58 -7.85 -7.48
N CYS A 88 -9.83 -8.10 -8.77
CA CYS A 88 -9.82 -9.44 -9.33
C CYS A 88 -8.40 -9.88 -9.70
N LYS A 89 -7.87 -10.84 -8.94
CA LYS A 89 -6.56 -11.46 -9.21
C LYS A 89 -6.50 -12.09 -10.60
N GLY A 90 -7.59 -12.74 -11.03
CA GLY A 90 -7.71 -13.30 -12.38
C GLY A 90 -7.56 -12.24 -13.47
N CYS A 91 -8.30 -11.12 -13.38
CA CYS A 91 -8.19 -10.02 -14.34
C CYS A 91 -6.78 -9.42 -14.39
N ALA A 92 -6.14 -9.25 -13.23
CA ALA A 92 -4.81 -8.66 -13.13
C ALA A 92 -3.72 -9.54 -13.76
N THR A 93 -3.80 -10.86 -13.52
CA THR A 93 -2.89 -11.84 -14.12
C THR A 93 -3.14 -11.96 -15.63
N ALA A 94 -4.40 -12.00 -16.06
CA ALA A 94 -4.74 -12.04 -17.48
C ALA A 94 -4.21 -10.81 -18.21
N ALA A 95 -4.37 -9.61 -17.64
CA ALA A 95 -3.83 -8.39 -18.22
C ALA A 95 -2.30 -8.43 -18.36
N ALA A 96 -1.59 -8.95 -17.36
CA ALA A 96 -0.13 -9.13 -17.43
C ALA A 96 0.32 -10.04 -18.59
N THR A 97 -0.48 -11.04 -18.95
CA THR A 97 -0.20 -11.98 -20.06
C THR A 97 -0.87 -11.59 -21.38
N GLY A 98 -1.61 -10.47 -21.43
CA GLY A 98 -2.36 -10.03 -22.62
C GLY A 98 -3.67 -10.79 -22.87
N GLY A 99 -4.14 -11.57 -21.90
CA GLY A 99 -5.43 -12.23 -21.91
C GLY A 99 -6.58 -11.34 -21.42
N THR A 100 -7.81 -11.80 -21.65
CA THR A 100 -9.03 -11.18 -21.10
C THR A 100 -9.33 -11.71 -19.70
N CYS A 101 -10.03 -10.91 -18.90
CA CYS A 101 -10.43 -11.35 -17.57
C CYS A 101 -11.37 -12.58 -17.68
N PRO A 102 -11.10 -13.67 -16.93
CA PRO A 102 -12.01 -14.80 -16.90
C PRO A 102 -13.35 -14.36 -16.28
N THR A 103 -14.43 -14.55 -17.04
CA THR A 103 -15.82 -14.33 -16.63
C THR A 103 -16.30 -15.41 -15.67
#